data_AF-A0A955DUM7-F1
#
_entry.id   AF-A0A955DUM7-F1
#
_cell.length_a   1.000
_cell.length_b   1.000
_cell.length_c   1.000
_cell.angle_alpha   90.00
_cell.angle_beta   90.00
_cell.angle_gamma   90.00
#
_symmetry.space_group_name_H-M   'P 1'
#
loop_
_entity.id
_entity.type
_entity.pdbx_description
1 polymer ?
#
loop_
_entity_poly.entity_id
_entity_poly.type
_entity_poly.pdbx_seq_one_letter_code
_entity_poly.pdbx_strand_id
1 'polypeptide(L)'
;YRNLEVVLLEDLEATEDVGRRVGLAEADSPLALIGDDDLYSFRLTHAHMIRRLVEAEARVIGIDMFFPNPSANDEPFGNACADAVEAGVPVVGIVATWDREVIDARDMVPALQDVIRYGRGTVREWSLDLLMERPGGASPMTSFALEVFAAWLHPDARMQPFVSERERRVELRFERQGVPVATESVEFTSLDQKGDAFTGIRDDDRMYSLILDVPTVEDIGSMAHPYHEVLTLGDEAFDDLFRDKLVLIANGITDIHQTPDGRRVPGVWKQASAIAQMMAGVTVRNVGTHQNWVGTTTLILVSMLVGMVCSRGMSRWIASIVVVMSIVAGSLILEFGFRYIVPPFMPSVVAVACIETSALVQRAVRQARSL
;
A
#
# COMPACT_ATOMS: atom_id res chain seq x y z
N TYR A 1 -12.42 -3.06 3.59
CA TYR A 1 -12.20 -3.93 2.42
C TYR A 1 -13.45 -4.21 1.58
N ARG A 2 -14.69 -4.04 2.06
CA ARG A 2 -15.94 -4.42 1.33
C ARG A 2 -16.11 -3.96 -0.13
N ASN A 3 -15.37 -2.94 -0.58
CA ASN A 3 -15.52 -2.35 -1.92
C ASN A 3 -14.26 -2.56 -2.79
N LEU A 4 -13.34 -3.40 -2.35
CA LEU A 4 -12.06 -3.68 -2.99
C LEU A 4 -11.91 -5.19 -3.12
N GLU A 5 -11.77 -5.65 -4.35
CA GLU A 5 -11.49 -7.05 -4.69
C GLU A 5 -10.14 -7.14 -5.42
N VAL A 6 -9.43 -8.25 -5.26
CA VAL A 6 -8.14 -8.52 -5.90
C VAL A 6 -8.23 -9.83 -6.66
N VAL A 7 -8.11 -9.77 -7.98
CA VAL A 7 -7.99 -10.92 -8.86
C VAL A 7 -6.50 -11.23 -9.05
N LEU A 8 -6.06 -12.37 -8.53
CA LEU A 8 -4.65 -12.72 -8.40
C LEU A 8 -4.25 -13.85 -9.36
N LEU A 9 -3.29 -13.57 -10.23
CA LEU A 9 -2.60 -14.61 -11.00
C LEU A 9 -1.59 -15.33 -10.09
N GLU A 10 -1.97 -16.44 -9.49
CA GLU A 10 -1.13 -17.24 -8.59
C GLU A 10 -0.70 -18.60 -9.17
N ASP A 11 -1.44 -19.11 -10.16
CA ASP A 11 -1.17 -20.38 -10.85
C ASP A 11 -1.26 -20.15 -12.36
N LEU A 12 -0.10 -20.14 -13.03
CA LEU A 12 -0.01 -19.93 -14.48
C LEU A 12 -0.64 -21.08 -15.25
N GLU A 13 -0.37 -22.31 -14.84
CA GLU A 13 -0.82 -23.51 -15.56
C GLU A 13 -2.35 -23.62 -15.49
N ALA A 14 -2.92 -23.43 -14.30
CA ALA A 14 -4.37 -23.42 -14.12
C ALA A 14 -5.05 -22.28 -14.90
N THR A 15 -4.44 -21.08 -14.90
CA THR A 15 -4.99 -19.93 -15.62
C THR A 15 -4.92 -20.12 -17.13
N GLU A 16 -3.83 -20.69 -17.65
CA GLU A 16 -3.69 -21.04 -19.06
C GLU A 16 -4.71 -22.11 -19.49
N ASP A 17 -4.87 -23.17 -18.70
CA ASP A 17 -5.82 -24.24 -18.98
C ASP A 17 -7.26 -23.70 -19.04
N VAL A 18 -7.65 -22.87 -18.08
CA VAL A 18 -8.95 -22.18 -18.10
C VAL A 18 -9.04 -21.26 -19.31
N GLY A 19 -8.01 -20.46 -19.60
CA GLY A 19 -7.96 -19.57 -20.77
C GLY A 19 -8.18 -20.31 -22.09
N ARG A 20 -7.58 -21.50 -22.27
CA ARG A 20 -7.82 -22.37 -23.43
C ARG A 20 -9.27 -22.86 -23.46
N ARG A 21 -9.82 -23.29 -22.32
CA ARG A 21 -11.21 -23.78 -22.22
C ARG A 21 -12.25 -22.71 -22.56
N VAL A 22 -11.97 -21.44 -22.23
CA VAL A 22 -12.84 -20.31 -22.56
C VAL A 22 -12.51 -19.67 -23.93
N GLY A 23 -11.62 -20.28 -24.72
CA GLY A 23 -11.31 -19.85 -26.09
C GLY A 23 -10.46 -18.58 -26.19
N LEU A 24 -9.71 -18.23 -25.14
CA LEU A 24 -8.86 -17.03 -25.08
C LEU A 24 -7.40 -17.27 -25.47
N ALA A 25 -7.01 -18.52 -25.67
CA ALA A 25 -5.69 -18.89 -26.18
C ALA A 25 -5.85 -19.58 -27.55
N GLU A 26 -5.09 -19.14 -28.55
CA GLU A 26 -5.01 -19.86 -29.82
C GLU A 26 -4.52 -21.29 -29.58
N ALA A 27 -5.16 -22.27 -30.21
CA ALA A 27 -4.90 -23.70 -30.04
C ALA A 27 -3.47 -24.12 -30.46
N ASP A 28 -2.71 -23.24 -31.11
CA ASP A 28 -1.43 -23.53 -31.76
C ASP A 28 -0.25 -22.70 -31.22
N SER A 29 -0.29 -22.22 -29.97
CA SER A 29 0.93 -21.71 -29.30
C SER A 29 1.54 -22.79 -28.39
N PRO A 30 2.28 -23.78 -28.94
CA PRO A 30 3.05 -24.68 -28.11
C PRO A 30 4.15 -23.86 -27.41
N LEU A 31 4.39 -24.19 -26.15
CA LEU A 31 5.47 -23.72 -25.25
C LEU A 31 6.92 -23.88 -25.79
N ALA A 32 7.11 -23.98 -27.10
CA ALA A 32 8.40 -24.09 -27.77
C ALA A 32 8.89 -22.72 -28.25
N LEU A 33 9.17 -21.82 -27.29
CA LEU A 33 10.28 -20.85 -27.28
C LEU A 33 10.17 -20.01 -26.00
N ILE A 34 10.28 -20.68 -24.85
CA ILE A 34 10.74 -20.03 -23.61
C ILE A 34 12.23 -19.74 -23.82
N GLY A 35 12.51 -18.67 -24.57
CA GLY A 35 13.61 -17.77 -24.22
C GLY A 35 13.10 -16.79 -23.17
N ASP A 36 13.99 -16.09 -22.49
CA ASP A 36 13.70 -15.15 -21.39
C ASP A 36 12.77 -13.96 -21.73
N ASP A 37 12.08 -13.95 -22.88
CA ASP A 37 11.43 -12.77 -23.45
C ASP A 37 9.89 -12.80 -23.59
N ASP A 38 9.17 -13.89 -23.34
CA ASP A 38 7.72 -13.90 -23.65
C ASP A 38 6.81 -14.71 -22.68
N LEU A 39 6.69 -14.23 -21.44
CA LEU A 39 5.65 -14.66 -20.48
C LEU A 39 4.23 -14.14 -20.82
N TYR A 40 3.96 -13.70 -22.05
CA TYR A 40 3.03 -12.58 -22.29
C TYR A 40 1.86 -12.85 -23.26
N SER A 41 1.20 -14.01 -23.13
CA SER A 41 -0.12 -14.25 -23.74
C SER A 41 -1.31 -13.92 -22.80
N PHE A 42 -1.08 -13.44 -21.57
CA PHE A 42 -2.17 -13.07 -20.65
C PHE A 42 -2.94 -11.83 -21.06
N ARG A 43 -2.46 -11.04 -22.02
CA ARG A 43 -3.14 -9.83 -22.51
C ARG A 43 -4.56 -10.11 -23.01
N LEU A 44 -4.77 -11.21 -23.74
CA LEU A 44 -6.12 -11.62 -24.17
C LEU A 44 -7.00 -11.99 -22.98
N THR A 45 -6.42 -12.70 -22.01
CA THR A 45 -7.08 -13.06 -20.76
C THR A 45 -7.45 -11.84 -19.91
N HIS A 46 -6.59 -10.82 -19.86
CA HIS A 46 -6.87 -9.54 -19.20
C HIS A 46 -7.92 -8.73 -19.97
N ALA A 47 -7.84 -8.69 -21.31
CA ALA A 47 -8.84 -8.04 -22.14
C ALA A 47 -10.23 -8.64 -21.91
N HIS A 48 -10.33 -9.97 -21.85
CA HIS A 48 -11.58 -10.65 -21.51
C HIS A 48 -12.06 -10.33 -20.10
N MET A 49 -11.17 -10.39 -19.10
CA MET A 49 -11.51 -10.03 -17.72
C MET A 49 -12.05 -8.59 -17.61
N ILE A 50 -11.40 -7.63 -18.28
CA ILE A 50 -11.84 -6.23 -18.30
C ILE A 50 -13.24 -6.10 -18.88
N ARG A 51 -13.53 -6.75 -20.02
CA ARG A 51 -14.87 -6.72 -20.61
C ARG A 51 -15.94 -7.26 -19.66
N ARG A 52 -15.66 -8.39 -19.00
CA ARG A 52 -16.58 -8.95 -17.99
C ARG A 52 -16.76 -8.01 -16.80
N LEU A 53 -15.70 -7.38 -16.32
CA LEU A 53 -15.77 -6.39 -15.23
C LEU A 53 -16.61 -5.16 -15.62
N VAL A 54 -16.54 -4.72 -16.88
CA VAL A 54 -17.39 -3.64 -17.40
C VAL A 54 -18.86 -4.08 -17.45
N GLU A 55 -19.14 -5.28 -17.97
CA GLU A 55 -20.49 -5.86 -18.00
C GLU A 55 -21.09 -5.99 -16.58
N ALA A 56 -20.26 -6.35 -15.61
CA ALA A 56 -20.62 -6.44 -14.19
C ALA A 56 -20.76 -5.08 -13.49
N GLU A 57 -20.54 -3.96 -14.19
CA GLU A 57 -20.56 -2.61 -13.62
C GLU A 57 -19.53 -2.42 -12.49
N ALA A 58 -18.32 -2.96 -12.65
CA ALA A 58 -17.20 -2.60 -11.79
C ALA A 58 -16.96 -1.09 -11.85
N ARG A 59 -16.60 -0.50 -10.71
CA ARG A 59 -16.47 0.96 -10.59
C ARG A 59 -15.10 1.47 -10.99
N VAL A 60 -14.05 0.69 -10.75
CA VAL A 60 -12.66 1.00 -11.16
C VAL A 60 -11.92 -0.31 -11.40
N ILE A 61 -11.07 -0.32 -12.42
CA ILE A 61 -10.16 -1.44 -12.68
C ILE A 61 -8.72 -0.95 -12.54
N GLY A 62 -7.98 -1.51 -11.59
CA GLY A 62 -6.54 -1.30 -11.44
C GLY A 62 -5.75 -2.49 -12.00
N ILE A 63 -4.73 -2.22 -12.79
CA ILE A 63 -3.85 -3.23 -13.39
C ILE A 63 -2.46 -3.11 -12.77
N ASP A 64 -2.17 -3.96 -11.80
CA ASP A 64 -0.90 -4.04 -11.07
C ASP A 64 0.04 -5.06 -11.73
N MET A 65 0.32 -4.83 -13.01
CA MET A 65 1.20 -5.65 -13.85
C MET A 65 1.93 -4.78 -14.86
N PHE A 66 3.19 -5.12 -15.13
CA PHE A 66 4.02 -4.45 -16.13
C PHE A 66 4.01 -5.25 -17.44
N PHE A 67 4.03 -4.54 -18.57
CA PHE A 67 4.11 -5.13 -19.90
C PHE A 67 5.31 -4.52 -20.66
N PRO A 68 6.56 -4.85 -20.26
CA PRO A 68 7.75 -4.18 -20.77
C PRO A 68 8.08 -4.52 -22.24
N ASN A 69 7.57 -5.64 -22.74
CA ASN A 69 7.83 -6.13 -24.08
C ASN A 69 6.59 -5.96 -24.96
N PRO A 70 6.72 -5.42 -26.19
CA PRO A 70 5.62 -5.37 -27.15
C PRO A 70 5.08 -6.77 -27.46
N SER A 71 3.78 -6.87 -27.74
CA SER A 71 3.10 -8.12 -28.07
C SER A 71 2.07 -7.92 -29.18
N ALA A 72 1.85 -8.94 -30.01
CA ALA A 72 0.73 -8.92 -30.97
C ALA A 72 -0.65 -8.78 -30.30
N ASN A 73 -0.73 -9.12 -29.00
CA ASN A 73 -1.96 -9.03 -28.20
C ASN A 73 -2.13 -7.67 -27.50
N ASP A 74 -1.24 -6.69 -27.76
CA ASP A 74 -1.33 -5.33 -27.23
C ASP A 74 -2.59 -4.59 -27.69
N GLU A 75 -2.95 -4.74 -28.97
CA GLU A 75 -4.12 -4.06 -29.55
C GLU A 75 -5.45 -4.55 -28.94
N PRO A 76 -5.75 -5.86 -28.87
CA PRO A 76 -6.97 -6.35 -28.22
C PRO A 76 -7.11 -5.94 -26.74
N PHE A 77 -5.99 -5.87 -26.02
CA PHE A 77 -5.94 -5.40 -24.63
C PHE A 77 -6.16 -3.89 -24.53
N GLY A 78 -5.50 -3.12 -25.39
CA GLY A 78 -5.72 -1.68 -25.54
C GLY A 78 -7.17 -1.33 -25.80
N ASN A 79 -7.81 -2.03 -26.73
CA ASN A 79 -9.21 -1.85 -27.07
C ASN A 79 -10.12 -2.16 -25.88
N ALA A 80 -9.89 -3.26 -25.15
CA ALA A 80 -10.70 -3.57 -23.96
C ALA A 80 -10.60 -2.48 -22.88
N CYS A 81 -9.42 -1.91 -22.66
CA CYS A 81 -9.24 -0.77 -21.76
C CYS A 81 -9.98 0.48 -22.26
N ALA A 82 -9.92 0.76 -23.56
CA ALA A 82 -10.63 1.90 -24.17
C ALA A 82 -12.14 1.75 -24.06
N ASP A 83 -12.66 0.57 -24.38
CA ASP A 83 -14.08 0.22 -24.25
C ASP A 83 -14.56 0.41 -22.79
N ALA A 84 -13.75 0.01 -21.81
CA ALA A 84 -14.06 0.20 -20.39
C ALA A 84 -14.16 1.69 -20.01
N VAL A 85 -13.19 2.50 -20.44
CA VAL A 85 -13.18 3.95 -20.17
C VAL A 85 -14.35 4.64 -20.87
N GLU A 86 -14.68 4.26 -22.11
CA GLU A 86 -15.87 4.76 -22.82
C GLU A 86 -17.17 4.39 -22.11
N ALA A 87 -17.24 3.19 -21.52
CA ALA A 87 -18.36 2.75 -20.68
C ALA A 87 -18.42 3.44 -19.30
N GLY A 88 -17.49 4.34 -18.98
CA GLY A 88 -17.42 5.07 -17.71
C GLY A 88 -16.73 4.31 -16.58
N VAL A 89 -16.05 3.21 -16.89
CA VAL A 89 -15.25 2.43 -15.93
C VAL A 89 -13.76 2.80 -16.11
N PRO A 90 -13.19 3.67 -15.26
CA PRO A 90 -11.80 4.06 -15.37
C PRO A 90 -10.89 2.85 -15.15
N VAL A 91 -9.90 2.74 -16.04
CA VAL A 91 -8.79 1.82 -15.92
C VAL A 91 -7.55 2.59 -15.46
N VAL A 92 -6.81 2.03 -14.51
CA VAL A 92 -5.53 2.58 -14.02
C VAL A 92 -4.45 1.53 -14.19
N GLY A 93 -3.35 1.87 -14.86
CA GLY A 93 -2.19 1.01 -15.02
C GLY A 93 -1.02 1.40 -14.11
N ILE A 94 -0.21 0.43 -13.74
CA ILE A 94 1.03 0.66 -12.99
C ILE A 94 2.21 0.93 -13.93
N VAL A 95 3.10 1.85 -13.54
CA VAL A 95 4.38 2.12 -14.24
C VAL A 95 5.60 1.84 -13.37
N ALA A 96 6.74 1.50 -13.98
CA ALA A 96 7.90 0.96 -13.27
C ALA A 96 8.91 2.04 -12.82
N THR A 97 8.73 3.29 -13.21
CA THR A 97 9.66 4.39 -12.90
C THR A 97 8.93 5.69 -12.55
N TRP A 98 9.58 6.53 -11.74
CA TRP A 98 9.18 7.91 -11.48
C TRP A 98 9.70 8.89 -12.55
N ASP A 99 10.40 8.41 -13.57
CA ASP A 99 10.86 9.27 -14.65
C ASP A 99 9.88 9.27 -15.83
N ARG A 100 9.11 10.36 -15.98
CA ARG A 100 8.13 10.51 -17.08
C ARG A 100 8.75 10.31 -18.46
N GLU A 101 9.97 10.77 -18.65
CA GLU A 101 10.65 10.66 -19.95
C GLU A 101 10.97 9.20 -20.30
N VAL A 102 11.05 8.33 -19.30
CA VAL A 102 11.32 6.89 -19.47
C VAL A 102 10.01 6.09 -19.60
N ILE A 103 8.95 6.52 -18.91
CA ILE A 103 7.61 5.90 -18.96
C ILE A 103 7.12 5.76 -20.41
N ASP A 104 7.32 6.79 -21.25
CA ASP A 104 6.80 6.82 -22.62
C ASP A 104 7.45 5.80 -23.59
N ALA A 105 8.58 5.17 -23.22
CA ALA A 105 9.38 4.39 -24.17
C ALA A 105 9.46 2.87 -23.91
N ARG A 106 9.13 2.39 -22.70
CA ARG A 106 9.39 0.98 -22.32
C ARG A 106 8.31 0.30 -21.49
N ASP A 107 7.55 1.05 -20.70
CA ASP A 107 6.67 0.43 -19.69
C ASP A 107 5.21 0.33 -20.14
N MET A 108 4.88 0.92 -21.28
CA MET A 108 3.51 1.10 -21.72
C MET A 108 3.29 0.48 -23.09
N VAL A 109 2.17 -0.23 -23.21
CA VAL A 109 1.59 -0.53 -24.50
C VAL A 109 1.19 0.80 -25.15
N PRO A 110 1.70 1.16 -26.34
CA PRO A 110 1.41 2.46 -26.96
C PRO A 110 -0.09 2.75 -27.10
N ALA A 111 -0.89 1.70 -27.32
CA ALA A 111 -2.36 1.80 -27.41
C ALA A 111 -3.04 2.28 -26.10
N LEU A 112 -2.35 2.25 -24.96
CA LEU A 112 -2.91 2.63 -23.67
C LEU A 112 -2.57 4.06 -23.24
N GLN A 113 -1.50 4.67 -23.80
CA GLN A 113 -0.87 5.90 -23.27
C GLN A 113 -1.85 7.06 -23.03
N ASP A 114 -2.84 7.22 -23.92
CA ASP A 114 -3.85 8.28 -23.84
C ASP A 114 -5.23 7.78 -23.39
N VAL A 115 -5.35 6.48 -23.11
CA VAL A 115 -6.64 5.82 -22.82
C VAL A 115 -6.87 5.68 -21.33
N ILE A 116 -5.85 5.24 -20.59
CA ILE A 116 -5.98 4.91 -19.16
C ILE A 116 -5.20 5.88 -18.29
N ARG A 117 -5.46 5.85 -16.98
CA ARG A 117 -4.66 6.60 -16.00
C ARG A 117 -3.44 5.79 -15.60
N TYR A 118 -2.42 6.46 -15.09
CA TYR A 118 -1.18 5.80 -14.68
C TYR A 118 -0.68 6.31 -13.36
N GLY A 119 -0.24 5.38 -12.52
CA GLY A 119 0.47 5.70 -11.30
C GLY A 119 1.65 4.77 -11.10
N ARG A 120 2.65 5.24 -10.37
CA ARG A 120 3.87 4.50 -10.10
C ARG A 120 3.66 3.43 -9.04
N GLY A 121 4.15 2.21 -9.30
CA GLY A 121 4.32 1.18 -8.27
C GLY A 121 5.33 1.58 -7.20
N THR A 122 5.14 1.14 -5.96
CA THR A 122 6.07 1.47 -4.86
C THR A 122 6.90 0.26 -4.41
N VAL A 123 8.22 0.46 -4.30
CA VAL A 123 9.21 -0.56 -3.94
C VAL A 123 9.83 -0.34 -2.54
N ARG A 124 9.05 0.06 -1.54
CA ARG A 124 9.52 0.25 -0.15
C ARG A 124 8.90 -0.74 0.82
N GLU A 125 9.60 -1.09 1.90
CA GLU A 125 9.09 -2.03 2.91
C GLU A 125 7.92 -1.37 3.68
N TRP A 126 6.71 -1.94 3.52
CA TRP A 126 5.44 -1.54 4.17
C TRP A 126 5.15 -0.03 4.26
N SER A 127 5.59 0.66 3.23
CA SER A 127 5.24 2.04 2.94
C SER A 127 4.89 2.15 1.46
N LEU A 128 3.93 3.01 1.16
CA LEU A 128 3.55 3.40 -0.18
C LEU A 128 4.02 4.85 -0.40
N ASP A 129 4.73 5.11 -1.47
CA ASP A 129 5.00 6.48 -1.90
C ASP A 129 3.70 6.99 -2.53
N LEU A 130 3.04 7.98 -1.95
CA LEU A 130 1.78 8.55 -2.47
C LEU A 130 2.04 9.37 -3.72
N LEU A 131 3.06 10.23 -3.68
CA LEU A 131 3.44 11.07 -4.80
C LEU A 131 4.90 11.52 -4.72
N MET A 132 5.43 11.92 -5.87
CA MET A 132 6.73 12.56 -6.04
C MET A 132 6.54 13.97 -6.60
N GLU A 133 7.14 14.96 -5.95
CA GLU A 133 7.30 16.31 -6.50
C GLU A 133 8.75 16.51 -6.97
N ARG A 134 8.92 16.83 -8.25
CA ARG A 134 10.21 17.22 -8.82
C ARG A 134 10.33 18.75 -8.81
N PRO A 135 11.33 19.35 -8.13
CA PRO A 135 11.51 20.79 -8.13
C PRO A 135 11.64 21.36 -9.55
N GLY A 136 10.84 22.39 -9.86
CA GLY A 136 10.81 23.00 -11.19
C GLY A 136 10.25 22.11 -12.31
N GLY A 137 9.79 20.90 -11.98
CA GLY A 137 9.13 19.99 -12.91
C GLY A 137 7.65 20.33 -13.13
N ALA A 138 7.01 19.53 -13.98
CA ALA A 138 5.56 19.55 -14.18
C ALA A 138 4.77 19.09 -12.93
N SER A 139 3.45 18.90 -13.06
CA SER A 139 2.57 18.40 -12.00
C SER A 139 3.15 17.18 -11.28
N PRO A 140 2.91 17.00 -9.96
CA PRO A 140 3.45 15.87 -9.22
C PRO A 140 3.07 14.53 -9.85
N MET A 141 3.92 13.53 -9.69
CA MET A 141 3.61 12.16 -10.10
C MET A 141 3.00 11.42 -8.94
N THR A 142 1.98 10.63 -9.20
CA THR A 142 1.19 9.90 -8.21
C THR A 142 1.53 8.42 -8.27
N SER A 143 1.33 7.73 -7.17
CA SER A 143 1.38 6.27 -7.19
C SER A 143 0.14 5.64 -7.76
N PHE A 144 0.29 4.38 -8.15
CA PHE A 144 -0.77 3.54 -8.65
C PHE A 144 -1.96 3.50 -7.69
N ALA A 145 -1.72 3.20 -6.41
CA ALA A 145 -2.78 3.20 -5.40
C ALA A 145 -3.49 4.55 -5.26
N LEU A 146 -2.76 5.69 -5.33
CA LEU A 146 -3.38 7.01 -5.22
C LEU A 146 -4.26 7.33 -6.44
N GLU A 147 -3.83 6.96 -7.65
CA GLU A 147 -4.63 7.12 -8.87
C GLU A 147 -5.86 6.23 -8.89
N VAL A 148 -5.72 4.97 -8.46
CA VAL A 148 -6.84 4.03 -8.30
C VAL A 148 -7.85 4.56 -7.29
N PHE A 149 -7.39 5.07 -6.14
CA PHE A 149 -8.25 5.70 -5.14
C PHE A 149 -8.95 6.96 -5.68
N ALA A 150 -8.23 7.81 -6.42
CA ALA A 150 -8.79 8.99 -7.05
C ALA A 150 -9.87 8.64 -8.09
N ALA A 151 -9.63 7.60 -8.90
CA ALA A 151 -10.60 7.05 -9.84
C ALA A 151 -11.84 6.49 -9.13
N TRP A 152 -11.68 5.89 -7.94
CA TRP A 152 -12.81 5.39 -7.16
C TRP A 152 -13.71 6.52 -6.66
N LEU A 153 -13.12 7.61 -6.16
CA LEU A 153 -13.86 8.77 -5.68
C LEU A 153 -14.62 9.47 -6.82
N HIS A 154 -13.92 9.76 -7.92
CA HIS A 154 -14.47 10.47 -9.06
C HIS A 154 -14.02 9.82 -10.39
N PRO A 155 -14.76 8.79 -10.86
CA PRO A 155 -14.39 7.99 -12.04
C PRO A 155 -14.20 8.80 -13.34
N ASP A 156 -14.95 9.89 -13.47
CA ASP A 156 -15.00 10.72 -14.67
C ASP A 156 -14.28 12.08 -14.52
N ALA A 157 -13.58 12.29 -13.40
CA ALA A 157 -12.84 13.52 -13.14
C ALA A 157 -11.32 13.29 -13.18
N ARG A 158 -10.61 14.28 -13.73
CA ARG A 158 -9.15 14.35 -13.64
C ARG A 158 -8.75 14.81 -12.26
N MET A 159 -7.81 14.13 -11.65
CA MET A 159 -7.24 14.50 -10.35
C MET A 159 -5.98 15.35 -10.52
N GLN A 160 -5.83 16.36 -9.68
CA GLN A 160 -4.63 17.18 -9.53
C GLN A 160 -4.20 17.18 -8.06
N PRO A 161 -3.02 16.63 -7.73
CA PRO A 161 -2.54 16.58 -6.36
C PRO A 161 -1.83 17.89 -5.96
N PHE A 162 -2.09 18.36 -4.74
CA PHE A 162 -1.41 19.50 -4.12
C PHE A 162 -0.95 19.12 -2.71
N VAL A 163 0.32 19.37 -2.40
CA VAL A 163 0.84 19.05 -1.07
C VAL A 163 0.67 20.24 -0.12
N SER A 164 0.12 19.98 1.06
CA SER A 164 0.20 20.85 2.23
C SER A 164 1.10 20.20 3.28
N GLU A 165 2.38 20.58 3.29
CA GLU A 165 3.35 20.04 4.26
C GLU A 165 3.03 20.39 5.70
N ARG A 166 2.50 21.60 5.91
CA ARG A 166 2.11 22.09 7.23
C ARG A 166 1.03 21.23 7.85
N GLU A 167 0.05 20.81 7.04
CA GLU A 167 -1.07 19.97 7.47
C GLU A 167 -0.80 18.48 7.25
N ARG A 168 0.35 18.15 6.64
CA ARG A 168 0.77 16.78 6.32
C ARG A 168 -0.25 16.01 5.50
N ARG A 169 -0.83 16.68 4.50
CA ARG A 169 -1.83 16.10 3.60
C ARG A 169 -1.53 16.39 2.15
N VAL A 170 -2.01 15.52 1.29
CA VAL A 170 -2.14 15.69 -0.15
C VAL A 170 -3.60 16.04 -0.42
N GLU A 171 -3.87 17.25 -0.90
CA GLU A 171 -5.18 17.65 -1.41
C GLU A 171 -5.34 17.15 -2.84
N LEU A 172 -6.37 16.34 -3.09
CA LEU A 172 -6.74 15.83 -4.40
C LEU A 172 -7.86 16.73 -4.94
N ARG A 173 -7.55 17.57 -5.93
CA ARG A 173 -8.57 18.41 -6.59
C ARG A 173 -9.06 17.71 -7.84
N PHE A 174 -10.37 17.57 -7.95
CA PHE A 174 -11.00 16.88 -9.06
C PHE A 174 -11.64 17.89 -10.01
N GLU A 175 -11.37 17.72 -11.29
CA GLU A 175 -11.92 18.55 -12.36
C GLU A 175 -12.60 17.70 -13.42
N ARG A 176 -13.80 18.11 -13.84
CA ARG A 176 -14.53 17.52 -14.96
C ARG A 176 -14.64 18.58 -16.05
N GLN A 177 -14.04 18.32 -17.22
CA GLN A 177 -14.01 19.27 -18.34
C GLN A 177 -13.48 20.66 -17.94
N GLY A 178 -12.48 20.70 -17.05
CA GLY A 178 -11.88 21.94 -16.53
C GLY A 178 -12.70 22.65 -15.44
N VAL A 179 -13.81 22.08 -14.99
CA VAL A 179 -14.62 22.62 -13.89
C VAL A 179 -14.29 21.86 -12.61
N PRO A 180 -13.88 22.53 -11.51
CA PRO A 180 -13.70 21.89 -10.22
C PRO A 180 -15.00 21.25 -9.71
N VAL A 181 -14.96 19.97 -9.36
CA VAL A 181 -16.13 19.22 -8.87
C VAL A 181 -16.00 18.78 -7.42
N ALA A 182 -14.79 18.54 -6.92
CA ALA A 182 -14.54 18.09 -5.56
C ALA A 182 -13.10 18.35 -5.12
N THR A 183 -12.88 18.33 -3.80
CA THR A 183 -11.56 18.30 -3.19
C THR A 183 -11.59 17.28 -2.06
N GLU A 184 -10.66 16.32 -2.11
CA GLU A 184 -10.45 15.34 -1.05
C GLU A 184 -9.04 15.49 -0.48
N SER A 185 -8.76 14.82 0.65
CA SER A 185 -7.41 14.85 1.22
C SER A 185 -6.96 13.50 1.75
N VAL A 186 -5.69 13.17 1.49
CA VAL A 186 -5.01 11.98 2.02
C VAL A 186 -3.85 12.44 2.90
N GLU A 187 -3.80 11.97 4.15
CA GLU A 187 -2.65 12.28 5.02
C GLU A 187 -1.41 11.49 4.60
N PHE A 188 -0.23 12.10 4.75
CA PHE A 188 1.05 11.41 4.52
C PHE A 188 1.89 11.33 5.81
N THR A 189 2.65 10.25 5.94
CA THR A 189 3.36 9.87 7.16
C THR A 189 4.84 10.22 7.15
N SER A 190 5.43 10.42 5.97
CA SER A 190 6.83 10.84 5.84
C SER A 190 7.05 11.67 4.59
N LEU A 191 8.07 12.53 4.67
CA LEU A 191 8.70 13.18 3.54
C LEU A 191 10.13 12.62 3.45
N ASP A 192 10.50 12.09 2.30
CA ASP A 192 11.85 11.59 2.01
C ASP A 192 12.45 12.34 0.80
N GLN A 193 13.77 12.48 0.80
CA GLN A 193 14.58 13.20 -0.19
C GLN A 193 15.84 12.40 -0.51
N LYS A 194 15.66 11.11 -0.78
CA LYS A 194 16.76 10.22 -1.13
C LYS A 194 16.63 9.79 -2.58
N GLY A 195 17.59 10.21 -3.40
CA GLY A 195 17.70 9.79 -4.78
C GLY A 195 17.83 8.28 -4.92
N ASP A 196 17.25 7.77 -5.99
CA ASP A 196 17.34 6.37 -6.41
C ASP A 196 17.25 6.32 -7.94
N ALA A 197 18.42 6.22 -8.57
CA ALA A 197 18.55 6.21 -10.03
C ALA A 197 17.82 5.01 -10.67
N PHE A 198 17.65 3.88 -9.95
CA PHE A 198 16.97 2.71 -10.50
C PHE A 198 15.46 2.96 -10.65
N THR A 199 14.88 3.75 -9.76
CA THR A 199 13.46 4.09 -9.78
C THR A 199 13.16 5.44 -10.42
N GLY A 200 14.18 6.14 -10.95
CA GLY A 200 14.04 7.45 -11.59
C GLY A 200 13.93 8.63 -10.61
N ILE A 201 14.23 8.41 -9.33
CA ILE A 201 14.18 9.44 -8.28
C ILE A 201 15.52 10.18 -8.23
N ARG A 202 15.47 11.51 -8.26
CA ARG A 202 16.62 12.42 -8.15
C ARG A 202 16.83 12.86 -6.70
N ASP A 203 18.02 13.36 -6.38
CA ASP A 203 18.37 13.78 -5.02
C ASP A 203 17.53 14.97 -4.51
N ASP A 204 16.99 15.77 -5.41
CA ASP A 204 16.13 16.92 -5.10
C ASP A 204 14.63 16.59 -5.18
N ASP A 205 14.26 15.39 -5.64
CA ASP A 205 12.87 14.94 -5.65
C ASP A 205 12.35 14.78 -4.21
N ARG A 206 11.07 15.10 -4.04
CA ARG A 206 10.38 15.06 -2.76
C ARG A 206 9.34 13.94 -2.78
N MET A 207 9.56 12.92 -1.96
CA MET A 207 8.70 11.76 -1.86
C MET A 207 7.80 11.87 -0.65
N TYR A 208 6.49 11.80 -0.85
CA TYR A 208 5.50 11.79 0.23
C TYR A 208 4.97 10.39 0.37
N SER A 209 5.15 9.77 1.53
CA SER A 209 4.81 8.35 1.71
C SER A 209 3.77 8.14 2.81
N LEU A 210 3.00 7.07 2.68
CA LEU A 210 2.04 6.53 3.63
C LEU A 210 2.59 5.22 4.21
N ILE A 211 2.62 5.09 5.53
CA ILE A 211 2.91 3.82 6.21
C ILE A 211 1.65 2.95 6.17
N LEU A 212 1.85 1.70 5.76
CA LEU A 212 0.77 0.76 5.53
C LEU A 212 0.54 -0.12 6.76
N ASP A 213 -0.73 -0.34 7.07
CA ASP A 213 -1.17 -1.40 7.98
C ASP A 213 -0.95 -2.72 7.27
N VAL A 214 -0.39 -3.67 8.02
CA VAL A 214 -0.21 -5.03 7.53
C VAL A 214 -1.56 -5.74 7.60
N PRO A 215 -2.15 -6.17 6.48
CA PRO A 215 -3.44 -6.83 6.48
C PRO A 215 -3.33 -8.18 7.19
N THR A 216 -4.39 -8.56 7.88
CA THR A 216 -4.48 -9.90 8.47
C THR A 216 -4.64 -10.96 7.36
N VAL A 217 -4.39 -12.23 7.68
CA VAL A 217 -4.64 -13.33 6.73
C VAL A 217 -6.13 -13.39 6.35
N GLU A 218 -7.01 -13.08 7.29
CA GLU A 218 -8.45 -13.02 7.06
C GLU A 218 -8.82 -11.89 6.09
N ASP A 219 -8.24 -10.69 6.28
CA ASP A 219 -8.44 -9.57 5.34
C ASP A 219 -8.03 -10.00 3.93
N ILE A 220 -6.83 -10.56 3.79
CA ILE A 220 -6.28 -11.04 2.50
C ILE A 220 -7.23 -12.07 1.87
N GLY A 221 -7.57 -13.14 2.60
CA GLY A 221 -8.39 -14.22 2.07
C GLY A 221 -9.81 -13.82 1.70
N SER A 222 -10.35 -12.75 2.31
CA SER A 222 -11.71 -12.27 2.01
C SER A 222 -11.84 -11.48 0.72
N MET A 223 -10.74 -10.93 0.19
CA MET A 223 -10.73 -10.09 -1.01
C MET A 223 -9.90 -10.67 -2.16
N ALA A 224 -9.14 -11.75 -1.90
CA ALA A 224 -8.31 -12.42 -2.90
C ALA A 224 -9.12 -13.47 -3.66
N HIS A 225 -9.15 -13.36 -4.99
CA HIS A 225 -9.78 -14.33 -5.86
C HIS A 225 -8.77 -14.86 -6.86
N PRO A 226 -8.49 -16.18 -6.89
CA PRO A 226 -7.61 -16.77 -7.88
C PRO A 226 -8.12 -16.50 -9.30
N TYR A 227 -7.22 -16.09 -10.20
CA TYR A 227 -7.57 -15.68 -11.56
C TYR A 227 -8.39 -16.76 -12.30
N HIS A 228 -7.95 -18.02 -12.21
CA HIS A 228 -8.57 -19.15 -12.87
C HIS A 228 -9.98 -19.46 -12.33
N GLU A 229 -10.25 -19.25 -11.04
CA GLU A 229 -11.58 -19.42 -10.45
C GLU A 229 -12.54 -18.35 -10.97
N VAL A 230 -12.10 -17.08 -10.96
CA VAL A 230 -12.88 -15.93 -11.43
C VAL A 230 -13.29 -16.10 -12.90
N LEU A 231 -12.37 -16.57 -13.75
CA LEU A 231 -12.66 -16.83 -15.16
C LEU A 231 -13.76 -17.88 -15.39
N THR A 232 -13.99 -18.77 -14.43
CA THR A 232 -15.00 -19.83 -14.51
C THR A 232 -16.32 -19.50 -13.82
N LEU A 233 -16.42 -18.37 -13.12
CA LEU A 233 -17.68 -17.92 -12.52
C LEU A 233 -18.71 -17.66 -13.62
N GLY A 234 -19.94 -18.14 -13.39
CA GLY A 234 -21.10 -17.75 -14.19
C GLY A 234 -21.47 -16.28 -13.96
N ASP A 235 -22.22 -15.69 -14.89
CA ASP A 235 -22.46 -14.24 -14.92
C ASP A 235 -23.10 -13.69 -13.63
N GLU A 236 -24.10 -14.37 -13.06
CA GLU A 236 -24.74 -13.95 -11.80
C GLU A 236 -23.73 -13.86 -10.63
N ALA A 237 -22.89 -14.88 -10.48
CA ALA A 237 -21.88 -14.91 -9.41
C ALA A 237 -20.76 -13.89 -9.64
N PHE A 238 -20.41 -13.66 -10.90
CA PHE A 238 -19.40 -12.67 -11.29
C PHE A 238 -19.92 -11.24 -11.03
N ASP A 239 -21.16 -10.95 -11.41
CA ASP A 239 -21.84 -9.68 -11.15
C ASP A 239 -21.95 -9.39 -9.66
N ASP A 240 -22.43 -10.36 -8.88
CA ASP A 240 -22.56 -10.22 -7.42
C ASP A 240 -21.22 -9.92 -6.75
N LEU A 241 -20.14 -10.48 -7.30
CA LEU A 241 -18.79 -10.28 -6.78
C LEU A 241 -18.23 -8.90 -7.10
N PHE A 242 -18.41 -8.40 -8.34
CA PHE A 242 -17.67 -7.23 -8.84
C PHE A 242 -18.48 -5.95 -9.06
N ARG A 243 -19.81 -5.99 -8.95
CA ARG A 243 -20.66 -4.80 -9.11
C ARG A 243 -20.34 -3.71 -8.10
N ASP A 244 -20.14 -2.48 -8.60
CA ASP A 244 -19.74 -1.29 -7.82
C ASP A 244 -18.49 -1.55 -6.96
N LYS A 245 -17.58 -2.43 -7.42
CA LYS A 245 -16.28 -2.68 -6.77
C LYS A 245 -15.14 -1.99 -7.46
N LEU A 246 -14.12 -1.69 -6.68
CA LEU A 246 -12.76 -1.47 -7.17
C LEU A 246 -12.11 -2.84 -7.31
N VAL A 247 -11.60 -3.16 -8.49
CA VAL A 247 -10.98 -4.45 -8.77
C VAL A 247 -9.52 -4.26 -9.15
N LEU A 248 -8.61 -4.88 -8.41
CA LEU A 248 -7.20 -4.95 -8.75
C LEU A 248 -6.92 -6.27 -9.46
N ILE A 249 -6.31 -6.21 -10.65
CA ILE A 249 -5.81 -7.38 -11.37
C ILE A 249 -4.29 -7.38 -11.23
N ALA A 250 -3.72 -8.45 -10.69
CA ALA A 250 -2.30 -8.48 -10.33
C ALA A 250 -1.61 -9.82 -10.57
N ASN A 251 -0.28 -9.76 -10.67
CA ASN A 251 0.60 -10.94 -10.69
C ASN A 251 1.02 -11.33 -9.27
N GLY A 252 0.53 -12.45 -8.77
CA GLY A 252 0.86 -12.99 -7.46
C GLY A 252 2.10 -13.87 -7.39
N ILE A 253 2.74 -14.18 -8.53
CA ILE A 253 3.80 -15.19 -8.60
C ILE A 253 5.19 -14.59 -8.38
N THR A 254 5.47 -13.46 -9.04
CA THR A 254 6.84 -12.91 -9.11
C THR A 254 7.07 -11.78 -8.13
N ASP A 255 6.03 -11.02 -7.80
CA ASP A 255 6.12 -9.88 -6.91
C ASP A 255 5.77 -10.28 -5.47
N ILE A 256 6.75 -10.83 -4.75
CA ILE A 256 6.57 -11.28 -3.35
C ILE A 256 7.36 -10.42 -2.40
N HIS A 257 6.67 -9.83 -1.42
CA HIS A 257 7.25 -9.03 -0.35
C HIS A 257 7.17 -9.74 1.00
N GLN A 258 8.10 -9.40 1.89
CA GLN A 258 8.02 -9.80 3.29
C GLN A 258 7.26 -8.75 4.11
N THR A 259 6.37 -9.20 4.99
CA THR A 259 5.68 -8.38 6.00
C THR A 259 6.57 -8.12 7.21
N PRO A 260 6.29 -7.08 8.02
CA PRO A 260 7.02 -6.83 9.26
C PRO A 260 6.89 -7.98 10.27
N ASP A 261 5.82 -8.78 10.17
CA ASP A 261 5.62 -10.01 10.95
C ASP A 261 6.27 -11.27 10.31
N GLY A 262 6.97 -11.12 9.18
CA GLY A 262 7.77 -12.14 8.53
C GLY A 262 7.05 -13.01 7.49
N ARG A 263 5.74 -12.87 7.31
CA ARG A 263 4.97 -13.52 6.24
C ARG A 263 5.45 -13.06 4.85
N ARG A 264 5.25 -13.92 3.85
CA ARG A 264 5.48 -13.58 2.44
C ARG A 264 4.14 -13.37 1.77
N VAL A 265 3.96 -12.23 1.11
CA VAL A 265 2.70 -11.85 0.47
C VAL A 265 2.96 -11.23 -0.90
N PRO A 266 2.08 -11.43 -1.89
CA PRO A 266 2.09 -10.67 -3.15
C PRO A 266 2.17 -9.14 -2.97
N GLY A 267 2.88 -8.44 -3.85
CA GLY A 267 3.07 -6.98 -3.76
C GLY A 267 1.80 -6.17 -3.94
N VAL A 268 0.82 -6.69 -4.69
CA VAL A 268 -0.53 -6.11 -4.78
C VAL A 268 -1.17 -5.90 -3.41
N TRP A 269 -0.82 -6.69 -2.40
CA TRP A 269 -1.36 -6.49 -1.06
C TRP A 269 -0.96 -5.14 -0.46
N LYS A 270 0.21 -4.61 -0.83
CA LYS A 270 0.61 -3.26 -0.40
C LYS A 270 -0.27 -2.20 -1.08
N GLN A 271 -0.57 -2.37 -2.36
CA GLN A 271 -1.47 -1.47 -3.10
C GLN A 271 -2.89 -1.53 -2.52
N ALA A 272 -3.40 -2.74 -2.32
CA ALA A 272 -4.71 -3.00 -1.73
C ALA A 272 -4.84 -2.41 -0.31
N SER A 273 -3.85 -2.62 0.55
CA SER A 273 -3.82 -2.04 1.90
C SER A 273 -3.80 -0.52 1.87
N ALA A 274 -3.01 0.08 0.97
CA ALA A 274 -2.97 1.54 0.85
C ALA A 274 -4.31 2.12 0.39
N ILE A 275 -4.93 1.52 -0.63
CA ILE A 275 -6.25 1.93 -1.12
C ILE A 275 -7.28 1.79 -0.01
N ALA A 276 -7.31 0.66 0.70
CA ALA A 276 -8.25 0.42 1.79
C ALA A 276 -8.08 1.43 2.94
N GLN A 277 -6.84 1.78 3.29
CA GLN A 277 -6.54 2.82 4.27
C GLN A 277 -7.04 4.20 3.83
N MET A 278 -6.77 4.59 2.58
CA MET A 278 -7.25 5.86 2.02
C MET A 278 -8.78 5.92 2.00
N MET A 279 -9.45 4.83 1.58
CA MET A 279 -10.91 4.71 1.61
C MET A 279 -11.49 4.80 3.03
N ALA A 280 -10.77 4.28 4.02
CA ALA A 280 -11.19 4.35 5.42
C ALA A 280 -10.88 5.71 6.08
N GLY A 281 -10.10 6.59 5.42
CA GLY A 281 -9.57 7.80 6.03
C GLY A 281 -8.66 7.51 7.24
N VAL A 282 -7.99 6.35 7.25
CA VAL A 282 -7.12 5.91 8.34
C VAL A 282 -5.67 6.00 7.88
N THR A 283 -4.84 6.71 8.65
CA THR A 283 -3.40 6.74 8.44
C THR A 283 -2.67 6.36 9.71
N VAL A 284 -1.71 5.43 9.58
CA VAL A 284 -0.82 5.04 10.67
C VAL A 284 0.24 6.11 10.83
N ARG A 285 0.20 6.85 11.94
CA ARG A 285 1.17 7.92 12.15
C ARG A 285 2.40 7.34 12.83
N ASN A 286 3.55 7.46 12.19
CA ASN A 286 4.80 7.35 12.92
C ASN A 286 4.90 8.57 13.83
N VAL A 287 5.12 8.34 15.11
CA VAL A 287 5.37 9.43 16.04
C VAL A 287 6.68 10.08 15.59
N GLY A 288 6.64 11.33 15.14
CA GLY A 288 7.85 12.01 14.65
C GLY A 288 8.95 11.92 15.70
N THR A 289 10.22 11.86 15.30
CA THR A 289 11.35 11.55 16.20
C THR A 289 11.28 12.34 17.51
N HIS A 290 10.96 13.64 17.44
CA HIS A 290 10.78 14.50 18.62
C HIS A 290 9.60 14.07 19.52
N GLN A 291 8.42 13.82 18.95
CA GLN A 291 7.26 13.34 19.72
C GLN A 291 7.52 11.96 20.34
N ASN A 292 8.30 11.12 19.64
CA ASN A 292 8.70 9.80 20.10
C ASN A 292 9.62 9.92 21.32
N TRP A 293 10.57 10.85 21.26
CA TRP A 293 11.40 11.23 22.40
C TRP A 293 10.56 11.77 23.56
N VAL A 294 9.63 12.71 23.32
CA VAL A 294 8.77 13.26 24.37
C VAL A 294 7.91 12.17 25.03
N GLY A 295 7.26 11.32 24.23
CA GLY A 295 6.45 10.21 24.73
C GLY A 295 7.28 9.20 25.52
N THR A 296 8.43 8.79 24.98
CA THR A 296 9.37 7.88 25.63
C THR A 296 9.90 8.47 26.94
N THR A 297 10.35 9.73 26.94
CA THR A 297 10.81 10.43 28.14
C THR A 297 9.70 10.56 29.18
N THR A 298 8.47 10.89 28.76
CA THR A 298 7.32 10.98 29.68
C THR A 298 7.02 9.63 30.31
N LEU A 299 6.98 8.55 29.53
CA LEU A 299 6.80 7.18 30.01
C LEU A 299 7.92 6.78 30.99
N ILE A 300 9.18 7.11 30.70
CA ILE A 300 10.31 6.87 31.60
C ILE A 300 10.13 7.64 32.92
N LEU A 301 9.79 8.93 32.86
CA LEU A 301 9.61 9.76 34.06
C LEU A 301 8.46 9.26 34.94
N VAL A 302 7.31 8.91 34.33
CA VAL A 302 6.17 8.32 35.04
C VAL A 302 6.58 6.98 35.66
N SER A 303 7.33 6.15 34.93
CA SER A 303 7.83 4.87 35.42
C SER A 303 8.79 5.03 36.61
N MET A 304 9.70 6.01 36.56
CA MET A 304 10.58 6.36 37.68
C MET A 304 9.78 6.83 38.90
N LEU A 305 8.74 7.66 38.69
CA LEU A 305 7.88 8.15 39.76
C LEU A 305 7.11 6.99 40.43
N VAL A 306 6.49 6.12 39.63
CA VAL A 306 5.80 4.91 40.11
C VAL A 306 6.77 4.01 40.86
N GLY A 307 7.96 3.75 40.31
CA GLY A 307 9.01 2.98 40.97
C GLY A 307 9.40 3.56 42.33
N MET A 308 9.59 4.88 42.42
CA MET A 308 9.91 5.56 43.69
C MET A 308 8.79 5.42 44.72
N VAL A 309 7.53 5.57 44.32
CA VAL A 309 6.37 5.45 45.23
C VAL A 309 6.22 3.99 45.70
N CYS A 310 6.25 3.04 44.76
CA CYS A 310 6.09 1.62 45.04
C CYS A 310 7.26 1.02 45.84
N SER A 311 8.48 1.55 45.71
CA SER A 311 9.66 1.05 46.42
C SER A 311 9.61 1.22 47.95
N ARG A 312 8.65 1.99 48.47
CA ARG A 312 8.51 2.21 49.91
C ARG A 312 7.81 1.07 50.68
N GLY A 313 7.17 0.13 49.99
CA GLY A 313 6.47 -0.98 50.65
C GLY A 313 6.22 -2.23 49.81
N MET A 314 6.54 -2.20 48.52
CA MET A 314 6.27 -3.29 47.60
C MET A 314 7.55 -4.02 47.20
N SER A 315 7.44 -5.33 46.96
CA SER A 315 8.52 -6.13 46.35
C SER A 315 8.95 -5.50 45.02
N ARG A 316 10.26 -5.41 44.80
CA ARG A 316 10.86 -4.78 43.59
C ARG A 316 10.34 -5.42 42.30
N TRP A 317 10.16 -6.74 42.31
CA TRP A 317 9.63 -7.49 41.18
C TRP A 317 8.22 -7.05 40.80
N ILE A 318 7.36 -6.77 41.78
CA ILE A 318 5.99 -6.31 41.53
C ILE A 318 6.01 -4.90 40.92
N ALA A 319 6.89 -4.01 41.42
CA ALA A 319 7.02 -2.66 40.86
C ALA A 319 7.47 -2.68 39.40
N SER A 320 8.45 -3.53 39.06
CA SER A 320 8.91 -3.69 37.67
C SER A 320 7.80 -4.22 36.76
N ILE A 321 7.03 -5.21 37.21
CA ILE A 321 5.90 -5.76 36.44
C ILE A 321 4.85 -4.67 36.19
N VAL A 322 4.46 -3.90 37.22
CA VAL A 322 3.46 -2.83 37.08
C VAL A 322 3.91 -1.76 36.09
N VAL A 323 5.19 -1.38 36.13
CA VAL A 323 5.76 -0.41 35.20
C VAL A 323 5.75 -0.93 33.76
N VAL A 324 6.23 -2.15 33.53
CA VAL A 324 6.20 -2.77 32.19
C VAL A 324 4.77 -2.87 31.67
N MET A 325 3.82 -3.33 32.50
CA MET A 325 2.41 -3.41 32.11
C MET A 325 1.81 -2.03 31.81
N SER A 326 2.23 -0.98 32.52
CA SER A 326 1.77 0.39 32.26
C SER A 326 2.32 0.94 30.93
N ILE A 327 3.58 0.62 30.61
CA ILE A 327 4.21 0.99 29.33
C ILE A 327 3.53 0.25 28.18
N VAL A 328 3.30 -1.04 28.33
CA VAL A 328 2.58 -1.86 27.34
C VAL A 328 1.17 -1.31 27.16
N ALA A 329 0.40 -1.12 28.23
CA ALA A 329 -0.95 -0.55 28.16
C ALA A 329 -0.96 0.84 27.51
N GLY A 330 -0.01 1.72 27.87
CA GLY A 330 0.12 3.04 27.25
C GLY A 330 0.45 2.97 25.76
N SER A 331 1.32 2.04 25.36
CA SER A 331 1.65 1.82 23.95
C SER A 331 0.45 1.28 23.17
N LEU A 332 -0.31 0.34 23.74
CA LEU A 332 -1.56 -0.16 23.15
C LEU A 332 -2.63 0.95 23.05
N ILE A 333 -2.74 1.83 24.05
CA ILE A 333 -3.65 2.99 23.97
C ILE A 333 -3.23 3.94 22.85
N LEU A 334 -1.93 4.20 22.70
CA LEU A 334 -1.39 5.04 21.62
C LEU A 334 -1.62 4.42 20.24
N GLU A 335 -1.43 3.11 20.12
CA GLU A 335 -1.62 2.36 18.88
C GLU A 335 -3.11 2.26 18.50
N PHE A 336 -3.96 1.72 19.38
CA PHE A 336 -5.38 1.49 19.07
C PHE A 336 -6.25 2.75 19.19
N GLY A 337 -5.92 3.65 20.12
CA GLY A 337 -6.68 4.87 20.35
C GLY A 337 -6.27 6.03 19.46
N PHE A 338 -4.98 6.12 19.12
CA PHE A 338 -4.42 7.28 18.42
C PHE A 338 -3.63 6.92 17.15
N ARG A 339 -3.52 5.63 16.79
CA ARG A 339 -2.82 5.13 15.58
C ARG A 339 -1.34 5.52 15.53
N TYR A 340 -0.70 5.58 16.69
CA TYR A 340 0.73 5.81 16.82
C TYR A 340 1.49 4.50 17.06
N ILE A 341 2.47 4.21 16.20
CA ILE A 341 3.40 3.09 16.44
C ILE A 341 4.41 3.53 17.50
N VAL A 342 4.28 2.98 18.71
CA VAL A 342 5.25 3.17 19.80
C VAL A 342 5.74 1.79 20.25
N PRO A 343 6.96 1.37 19.84
CA PRO A 343 7.50 0.09 20.26
C PRO A 343 7.69 0.06 21.78
N PRO A 344 6.96 -0.79 22.55
CA PRO A 344 7.01 -0.77 24.00
C PRO A 344 8.33 -1.31 24.56
N PHE A 345 9.09 -2.03 23.74
CA PHE A 345 10.29 -2.76 24.16
C PHE A 345 11.36 -1.83 24.74
N MET A 346 11.79 -0.82 23.97
CA MET A 346 12.85 0.09 24.42
C MET A 346 12.48 0.87 25.68
N PRO A 347 11.27 1.50 25.78
CA PRO A 347 10.84 2.12 27.02
C PRO A 347 10.78 1.15 28.21
N SER A 348 10.33 -0.09 27.97
CA SER A 348 10.27 -1.13 29.02
C SER A 348 11.65 -1.51 29.54
N VAL A 349 12.62 -1.75 28.64
CA VAL A 349 14.01 -2.07 29.00
C VAL A 349 14.64 -0.93 29.80
N VAL A 350 14.48 0.32 29.33
CA VAL A 350 15.01 1.50 30.02
C VAL A 350 14.38 1.65 31.39
N ALA A 351 13.06 1.49 31.51
CA ALA A 351 12.37 1.61 32.79
C ALA A 351 12.86 0.57 33.82
N VAL A 352 13.03 -0.69 33.41
CA VAL A 352 13.58 -1.74 34.27
C VAL A 352 15.02 -1.41 34.69
N ALA A 353 15.87 -0.98 33.76
CA ALA A 353 17.23 -0.57 34.06
C ALA A 353 17.28 0.58 35.08
N CYS A 354 16.39 1.57 34.96
CA CYS A 354 16.29 2.68 35.90
C CYS A 354 15.85 2.24 37.30
N ILE A 355 14.92 1.28 37.41
CA ILE A 355 14.48 0.72 38.68
C ILE A 355 15.64 0.01 39.39
N GLU A 356 16.37 -0.85 38.67
CA GLU A 356 17.51 -1.58 39.23
C GLU A 356 18.66 -0.65 39.63
N THR A 357 19.01 0.32 38.77
CA THR A 357 20.04 1.33 39.07
C THR A 357 19.68 2.14 40.32
N SER A 358 18.42 2.60 40.42
CA SER A 358 17.94 3.34 41.59
C SER A 358 18.03 2.51 42.86
N ALA A 359 17.72 1.21 42.76
CA ALA A 359 17.79 0.29 43.88
C ALA A 359 19.24 0.01 44.35
N LEU A 360 20.21 -0.02 43.43
CA LEU A 360 21.64 -0.12 43.74
C LEU A 360 22.14 1.14 44.44
N VAL A 361 21.79 2.33 43.95
CA VAL A 361 22.15 3.61 44.57
C VAL A 361 21.58 3.69 45.99
N GLN A 362 20.32 3.32 46.19
CA GLN A 362 19.73 3.32 47.54
C GLN A 362 20.44 2.36 48.50
N ARG A 363 20.89 1.18 48.02
CA ARG A 363 21.68 0.24 48.84
C ARG A 363 23.02 0.84 49.24
N ALA A 364 23.74 1.43 48.28
CA ALA A 364 25.01 2.09 48.52
C ALA A 364 24.88 3.24 49.54
N VAL A 365 23.85 4.07 49.40
CA VAL A 365 23.57 5.17 50.34
C VAL A 365 23.24 4.65 51.75
N ARG A 366 22.47 3.56 51.87
CA ARG A 366 22.16 2.95 53.18
C ARG A 366 23.42 2.39 53.84
N GLN A 367 24.29 1.71 53.09
CA GLN A 367 25.57 1.19 53.58
C GLN A 367 26.51 2.32 54.03
N ALA A 368 26.58 3.42 53.26
CA ALA A 368 27.40 4.57 53.60
C ALA A 368 26.91 5.30 54.86
N ARG A 369 25.61 5.25 55.19
CA ARG A 369 25.04 5.84 56.42
C ARG A 369 25.20 4.96 57.66
N SER A 370 25.51 3.67 57.49
CA SER A 370 25.75 2.75 58.61
C SER A 370 27.21 2.68 59.07
N LEU A 371 28.11 3.27 58.29
CA LEU A 371 29.50 3.55 58.65
C LEU A 371 29.56 4.92 59.33
#